data_AF-A0A969P7N4-F1
#
_entry.id   AF-A0A969P7N4-F1
#
_cell.length_a   1.000
_cell.length_b   1.000
_cell.length_c   1.000
_cell.angle_alpha   90.00
_cell.angle_beta   90.00
_cell.angle_gamma   90.00
#
_symmetry.space_group_name_H-M   'P 1'
#
loop_
_entity.id
_entity.type
_entity.pdbx_description
1 polymer ?
#
loop_
_entity_poly.entity_id
_entity_poly.type
_entity_poly.pdbx_seq_one_letter_code
_entity_poly.pdbx_strand_id
1 'polypeptide(L)'
;MHSPRTRAAIVPTLGTTVCDLIPAGTTLIPNTPQVKIGSGSANPSGETFTPLAPLPDNNSCLDQRNPDGAVIFNLGDVTNTPSSNVGFVRLRVRVN
;
A
#
# COMPACT_ATOMS: atom_id res chain seq x y z
N MET A 1 -46.62 11.01 1.86
CA MET A 1 -45.57 11.08 0.82
C MET A 1 -44.31 10.47 1.38
N HIS A 2 -43.95 9.29 0.89
CA HIS A 2 -42.75 8.53 1.25
C HIS A 2 -41.52 9.15 0.58
N SER A 3 -40.42 9.28 1.32
CA SER A 3 -39.09 9.34 0.72
C SER A 3 -38.09 8.62 1.64
N PRO A 4 -37.73 7.36 1.36
CA PRO A 4 -36.63 6.73 2.03
C PRO A 4 -35.34 7.32 1.46
N ARG A 5 -34.61 8.09 2.26
CA ARG A 5 -33.21 8.39 1.97
C ARG A 5 -32.45 7.08 2.01
N THR A 6 -32.20 6.49 0.84
CA THR A 6 -31.24 5.40 0.68
C THR A 6 -29.88 5.93 1.14
N ARG A 7 -29.47 5.56 2.35
CA ARG A 7 -28.06 5.64 2.75
C ARG A 7 -27.30 4.78 1.75
N ALA A 8 -26.46 5.40 0.91
CA ALA A 8 -25.42 4.66 0.23
C ALA A 8 -24.64 3.91 1.32
N ALA A 9 -24.64 2.58 1.26
CA ALA A 9 -23.82 1.78 2.15
C ALA A 9 -22.37 2.19 1.89
N ILE A 10 -21.70 2.74 2.91
CA ILE A 10 -20.27 2.97 2.88
C ILE A 10 -19.67 1.57 2.90
N VAL A 11 -19.38 1.01 1.73
CA VAL A 11 -18.64 -0.23 1.63
C VAL A 11 -17.16 0.16 1.66
N PRO A 12 -16.43 -0.05 2.77
CA PRO A 12 -14.98 0.09 2.75
C PRO A 12 -14.42 -0.89 1.70
N THR A 13 -13.35 -0.49 1.00
CA THR A 13 -12.56 -1.47 0.25
C THR A 13 -11.82 -2.32 1.26
N LEU A 14 -12.27 -3.56 1.43
CA LEU A 14 -11.67 -4.54 2.33
C LEU A 14 -10.36 -5.04 1.74
N GLY A 15 -9.29 -5.07 2.54
CA GLY A 15 -8.03 -5.75 2.19
C GLY A 15 -7.24 -5.14 1.03
N THR A 16 -6.99 -3.82 1.04
CA THR A 16 -6.17 -3.18 -0.01
C THR A 16 -4.68 -3.35 0.29
N THR A 17 -3.94 -3.94 -0.65
CA THR A 17 -2.47 -4.02 -0.59
C THR A 17 -1.84 -3.20 -1.71
N VAL A 18 -0.76 -2.50 -1.39
CA VAL A 18 0.08 -1.82 -2.40
C VAL A 18 1.42 -2.51 -2.39
N CYS A 19 1.86 -2.97 -3.55
CA CYS A 19 3.23 -3.42 -3.74
C CYS A 19 4.02 -2.37 -4.50
N ASP A 20 5.24 -2.14 -4.03
CA ASP A 20 6.26 -1.41 -4.76
C ASP A 20 7.48 -2.32 -4.96
N LEU A 21 7.79 -2.66 -6.21
CA LEU A 21 8.99 -3.39 -6.57
C LEU A 21 10.18 -2.44 -6.55
N ILE A 22 11.29 -2.84 -5.93
CA ILE A 22 12.50 -2.03 -5.93
C ILE A 22 13.01 -1.93 -7.38
N PRO A 23 13.18 -0.73 -7.94
CA PRO A 23 13.64 -0.60 -9.32
C PRO A 23 15.06 -1.14 -9.50
N ALA A 24 15.31 -1.76 -10.66
CA ALA A 24 16.64 -2.21 -11.06
C ALA A 24 17.68 -1.07 -10.96
N GLY A 25 18.88 -1.41 -10.48
CA GLY A 25 19.94 -0.42 -10.26
C GLY A 25 19.74 0.46 -9.03
N THR A 26 18.76 0.15 -8.17
CA THR A 26 18.55 0.85 -6.90
C THR A 26 18.55 -0.12 -5.72
N THR A 27 18.75 0.41 -4.53
CA THR A 27 18.69 -0.35 -3.27
C THR A 27 17.77 0.36 -2.28
N LEU A 28 16.86 -0.37 -1.61
CA LEU A 28 16.01 0.19 -0.57
C LEU A 28 16.85 0.81 0.56
N ILE A 29 16.51 2.04 0.95
CA ILE A 29 17.03 2.65 2.18
C ILE A 29 16.20 2.11 3.35
N PRO A 30 16.80 1.41 4.33
CA PRO A 30 16.08 0.82 5.44
C PRO A 30 15.31 1.86 6.26
N ASN A 31 14.20 1.44 6.90
CA ASN A 31 13.38 2.26 7.79
C ASN A 31 12.74 3.51 7.13
N THR A 32 12.64 3.52 5.80
CA THR A 32 11.96 4.57 5.03
C THR A 32 10.55 4.24 4.54
N PRO A 33 10.12 2.96 4.45
CA PRO A 33 8.74 2.60 4.15
C PRO A 33 7.73 3.19 5.14
N GLN A 34 6.74 3.91 4.60
CA GLN A 34 5.71 4.59 5.38
C GLN A 34 4.39 4.67 4.63
N VAL A 35 3.29 4.68 5.39
CA VAL A 35 1.93 4.84 4.88
C VAL A 35 1.29 6.06 5.53
N LYS A 36 0.55 6.82 4.74
CA LYS A 36 -0.40 7.82 5.23
C LYS A 36 -1.77 7.55 4.61
N ILE A 37 -2.80 7.46 5.43
CA ILE A 37 -4.21 7.36 5.02
C ILE A 37 -4.97 8.54 5.61
N GLY A 38 -5.78 9.17 4.78
CA GLY A 38 -6.55 10.37 5.07
C GLY A 38 -5.72 11.54 5.60
N SER A 39 -6.27 12.23 6.60
CA SER A 39 -5.64 13.37 7.27
C SER A 39 -4.64 12.98 8.37
N GLY A 40 -4.39 11.69 8.59
CA GLY A 40 -3.45 11.20 9.61
C GLY A 40 -1.99 11.56 9.32
N SER A 41 -1.13 11.35 10.31
CA SER A 41 0.31 11.39 10.13
C SER A 41 0.81 10.16 9.36
N ALA A 42 1.92 10.32 8.64
CA ALA A 42 2.59 9.17 8.03
C ALA A 42 3.23 8.31 9.13
N ASN A 43 2.99 7.01 9.08
CA ASN A 43 3.52 6.04 10.05
C ASN A 43 4.45 5.05 9.35
N PRO A 44 5.52 4.57 10.02
CA PRO A 44 6.30 3.44 9.56
C PRO A 44 5.39 2.24 9.28
N SER A 45 5.48 1.69 8.08
CA SER A 45 4.65 0.58 7.62
C SER A 45 5.28 -0.03 6.37
N GLY A 46 4.82 -1.21 5.97
CA GLY A 46 5.34 -1.95 4.84
C GLY A 46 6.26 -3.08 5.26
N GLU A 47 6.03 -4.25 4.68
CA GLU A 47 6.87 -5.43 4.83
C GLU A 47 7.89 -5.46 3.70
N THR A 48 9.16 -5.60 4.05
CA THR A 48 10.26 -5.62 3.07
C THR A 48 10.62 -7.05 2.72
N PHE A 49 10.70 -7.32 1.42
CA PHE A 49 11.13 -8.59 0.87
C PHE A 49 12.47 -8.40 0.17
N THR A 50 13.46 -9.21 0.55
CA THR A 50 14.77 -9.22 -0.11
C THR A 50 14.66 -9.71 -1.55
N PRO A 51 15.62 -9.38 -2.43
CA PRO A 51 15.68 -9.94 -3.78
C PRO A 51 15.46 -11.45 -3.81
N LEU A 52 14.65 -11.92 -4.75
CA LEU A 52 14.27 -13.31 -5.01
C LEU A 52 13.53 -14.02 -3.86
N ALA A 53 13.19 -13.32 -2.77
CA ALA A 53 12.34 -13.89 -1.74
C ALA A 53 10.92 -14.13 -2.31
N PRO A 54 10.26 -15.24 -1.96
CA PRO A 54 8.87 -15.48 -2.34
C PRO A 54 7.98 -14.35 -1.83
N LEU A 55 7.10 -13.85 -2.70
CA LEU A 55 6.09 -12.88 -2.32
C LEU A 55 4.81 -13.60 -1.86
N PRO A 56 4.08 -13.06 -0.88
CA PRO A 56 2.84 -13.65 -0.40
C PRO A 56 1.77 -13.66 -1.50
N ASP A 57 0.96 -14.71 -1.58
CA ASP A 57 -0.11 -14.79 -2.58
C ASP A 57 -1.07 -13.59 -2.51
N ASN A 58 -1.66 -13.24 -3.66
CA ASN A 58 -2.63 -12.13 -3.80
C ASN A 58 -2.08 -10.74 -3.42
N ASN A 59 -0.77 -10.52 -3.54
CA ASN A 59 -0.20 -9.17 -3.52
C ASN A 59 -0.43 -8.44 -4.86
N SER A 60 -0.18 -7.13 -4.89
CA SER A 60 -0.36 -6.28 -6.07
C SER A 60 0.91 -6.04 -6.91
N CYS A 61 2.00 -6.78 -6.68
CA CYS A 61 3.22 -6.68 -7.49
C CYS A 61 2.98 -7.22 -8.90
N LEU A 62 3.44 -6.49 -9.91
CA LEU A 62 3.32 -6.93 -11.31
C LEU A 62 4.27 -8.08 -11.66
N ASP A 63 5.44 -8.13 -11.02
CA ASP A 63 6.43 -9.20 -11.20
C ASP A 63 6.60 -10.00 -9.90
N GLN A 64 6.00 -11.19 -9.89
CA GLN A 64 6.05 -12.11 -8.75
C GLN A 64 7.44 -12.76 -8.56
N ARG A 65 8.38 -12.57 -9.49
CA ARG A 65 9.75 -13.09 -9.37
C ARG A 65 10.61 -12.29 -8.41
N ASN A 66 10.19 -11.06 -8.07
CA ASN A 66 10.86 -10.19 -7.09
C ASN A 66 12.39 -10.03 -7.35
N PRO A 67 12.82 -9.59 -8.56
CA PRO A 67 14.24 -9.66 -8.94
C PRO A 67 15.16 -8.80 -8.06
N ASP A 68 14.68 -7.65 -7.60
CA ASP A 68 15.47 -6.62 -6.91
C ASP A 68 14.96 -6.32 -5.49
N GLY A 69 13.94 -7.04 -5.02
CA GLY A 69 13.27 -6.79 -3.74
C GLY A 69 11.95 -6.05 -3.92
N ALA A 70 11.14 -6.03 -2.85
CA ALA A 70 9.83 -5.39 -2.85
C ALA A 70 9.49 -4.85 -1.47
N VAL A 71 8.57 -3.88 -1.42
CA VAL A 71 7.88 -3.47 -0.20
C VAL A 71 6.39 -3.62 -0.41
N ILE A 72 5.72 -4.39 0.45
CA ILE A 72 4.27 -4.57 0.42
C ILE A 72 3.65 -3.85 1.60
N PHE A 73 2.74 -2.92 1.30
CA PHE A 73 1.97 -2.15 2.26
C PHE A 73 0.56 -2.70 2.37
N ASN A 74 0.20 -3.19 3.56
CA ASN A 74 -1.17 -3.54 3.89
C ASN A 74 -1.90 -2.28 4.38
N LEU A 75 -2.83 -1.77 3.58
CA LEU A 75 -3.62 -0.57 3.93
C LEU A 75 -4.84 -0.92 4.78
N GLY A 76 -5.17 -2.21 4.91
CA GLY A 76 -6.36 -2.70 5.58
C GLY A 76 -7.63 -2.24 4.87
N ASP A 77 -8.63 -1.87 5.68
CA ASP A 77 -9.90 -1.39 5.19
C ASP A 77 -9.84 0.13 4.95
N VAL A 78 -9.90 0.53 3.68
CA VAL A 78 -9.96 1.95 3.32
C VAL A 78 -11.42 2.35 3.18
N THR A 79 -11.89 3.22 4.08
CA THR A 79 -13.28 3.69 4.06
C THR A 79 -13.53 4.57 2.83
N ASN A 80 -14.71 4.49 2.21
CA ASN A 80 -15.10 5.36 1.10
C ASN A 80 -15.61 6.74 1.55
N THR A 81 -15.27 7.15 2.77
CA THR A 81 -15.58 8.49 3.28
C THR A 81 -14.64 9.48 2.60
N PRO A 82 -15.15 10.58 2.00
CA PRO A 82 -14.31 11.61 1.42
C PRO A 82 -13.23 12.06 2.41
N SER A 83 -12.00 12.26 1.91
CA SER A 83 -10.82 12.63 2.70
C SER A 83 -10.25 11.53 3.60
N SER A 84 -10.93 10.38 3.77
CA SER A 84 -10.42 9.18 4.45
C SER A 84 -10.00 8.08 3.47
N ASN A 85 -10.26 8.29 2.18
CA ASN A 85 -9.92 7.40 1.05
C ASN A 85 -8.74 7.90 0.21
N VAL A 86 -7.98 8.87 0.71
CA VAL A 86 -6.81 9.45 0.04
C VAL A 86 -5.56 9.20 0.87
N GLY A 87 -4.38 9.17 0.26
CA GLY A 87 -3.16 8.86 0.99
C GLY A 87 -1.96 8.66 0.09
N PHE A 88 -0.89 8.14 0.67
CA PHE A 88 0.27 7.67 -0.07
C PHE A 88 0.95 6.52 0.67
N VAL A 89 1.67 5.71 -0.09
CA VAL A 89 2.82 4.95 0.41
C VAL A 89 4.09 5.67 -0.02
N ARG A 90 5.15 5.61 0.77
CA ARG A 90 6.46 6.14 0.39
C ARG A 90 7.55 5.24 0.89
N LEU A 91 8.60 5.10 0.10
CA LEU A 91 9.88 4.53 0.47
C LEU A 91 10.98 5.37 -0.18
N ARG A 92 12.22 5.17 0.22
CA ARG A 92 13.38 5.77 -0.44
C ARG A 92 14.29 4.67 -0.93
N VAL A 93 14.81 4.86 -2.14
CA VAL A 93 15.85 4.02 -2.71
C VAL A 93 17.10 4.86 -2.94
N ARG A 94 18.26 4.21 -2.90
CA ARG A 94 19.55 4.75 -3.31
C ARG A 94 19.84 4.25 -4.72
N VAL A 95 20.29 5.12 -5.61
CA VAL A 95 20.83 4.73 -6.93
C VAL A 95 22.24 4.16 -6.72
N ASN A 96 22.50 3.00 -7.35
CA ASN A 96 23.77 2.30 -7.26
C ASN A 96 24.81 2.83 -8.25
#